data_AF-A0A6V8EJC8-F1
#
_entry.id   AF-A0A6V8EJC8-F1
#
_cell.length_a   1.000
_cell.length_b   1.000
_cell.length_c   1.000
_cell.angle_alpha   90.00
_cell.angle_beta   90.00
_cell.angle_gamma   90.00
#
_symmetry.space_group_name_H-M   'P 1'
#
loop_
_entity.id
_entity.type
_entity.pdbx_description
1 polymer ?
#
loop_
_entity_poly.entity_id
_entity_poly.type
_entity_poly.pdbx_seq_one_letter_code
_entity_poly.pdbx_strand_id
1 'polypeptide(L)'
;MSDEENTEVVQLAPGLAAALAPVEPSTDTRGRRGPDPLAGLRSWIPRTRLGHMVMSGEITTYEQAIDTGLPIREVEIVDALLPDLTDDVLGVNMIQRMTDSGRRVRFNVLCVVGNSDGYVGLAVCKGKEVSGTIRKAIDKAKLNLIPVMRGNGSWESSEGPGNSVPFKVTGRSGSTRITLMPAPAGKGLVIGDYGRRVLTLAGVTDVWARSAGQTRTTINFARATFNALVELNKTKLTDDVRQRLNITKGRKLQ
;
A
#
# COMPACT_ATOMS: atom_id res chain seq x y z
N MET A 1 42.22 31.90 -4.02
CA MET A 1 40.75 32.00 -4.09
C MET A 1 40.28 30.60 -4.31
N SER A 2 39.88 29.95 -3.23
CA SER A 2 39.40 28.57 -3.22
C SER A 2 38.07 28.52 -3.93
N ASP A 3 37.99 27.71 -4.98
CA ASP A 3 36.73 27.36 -5.62
C ASP A 3 35.88 26.63 -4.59
N GLU A 4 34.87 27.31 -4.06
CA GLU A 4 33.75 26.66 -3.38
C GLU A 4 33.01 25.87 -4.46
N GLU A 5 33.35 24.58 -4.58
CA GLU A 5 32.47 23.62 -5.23
C GLU A 5 31.11 23.72 -4.55
N ASN A 6 30.19 24.40 -5.22
CA ASN A 6 28.79 24.42 -4.88
C ASN A 6 28.26 23.00 -5.13
N THR A 7 28.50 22.10 -4.18
CA THR A 7 27.94 20.76 -4.17
C THR A 7 26.45 20.92 -3.97
N GLU A 8 25.72 21.09 -5.07
CA GLU A 8 24.26 20.98 -5.05
C GLU A 8 23.93 19.65 -4.39
N VAL A 9 23.39 19.72 -3.18
CA VAL A 9 23.00 18.56 -2.41
C VAL A 9 21.82 17.95 -3.16
N VAL A 10 22.10 17.01 -4.06
CA VAL A 10 21.06 16.31 -4.82
C VAL A 10 20.16 15.62 -3.80
N GLN A 11 18.94 16.13 -3.66
CA GLN A 11 17.96 15.59 -2.73
C GLN A 11 17.51 14.23 -3.28
N LEU A 12 18.13 13.15 -2.80
CA LEU A 12 17.83 11.79 -3.25
C LEU A 12 16.55 11.26 -2.58
N ALA A 13 15.85 10.35 -3.27
CA ALA A 13 14.70 9.66 -2.70
C ALA A 13 15.08 8.93 -1.39
N PRO A 14 14.23 8.91 -0.34
CA PRO A 14 14.59 8.43 0.99
C PRO A 14 15.10 6.98 1.03
N GLY A 15 14.48 6.09 0.25
CA GLY A 15 14.89 4.68 0.16
C GLY A 15 16.21 4.52 -0.60
N LEU A 16 16.47 5.35 -1.60
CA LEU A 16 17.72 5.33 -2.36
C LEU A 16 18.89 5.86 -1.52
N ALA A 17 18.65 6.91 -0.73
CA ALA A 17 19.57 7.38 0.29
C ALA A 17 19.88 6.27 1.33
N ALA A 18 18.86 5.55 1.81
CA ALA A 18 19.04 4.44 2.76
C ALA A 18 19.81 3.25 2.15
N ALA A 19 19.63 2.96 0.85
CA ALA A 19 20.34 1.89 0.17
C ALA A 19 21.83 2.21 -0.10
N LEU A 20 22.14 3.48 -0.38
CA LEU A 20 23.50 3.98 -0.61
C LEU A 20 24.27 4.26 0.68
N ALA A 21 23.58 4.45 1.81
CA ALA A 21 24.21 4.63 3.10
C ALA A 21 25.08 3.39 3.44
N PRO A 22 26.35 3.59 3.85
CA PRO A 22 27.22 2.48 4.23
C PRO A 22 26.61 1.74 5.41
N VAL A 23 26.41 0.42 5.26
CA VAL A 23 25.90 -0.42 6.34
C VAL A 23 27.00 -0.54 7.40
N GLU A 24 26.80 0.11 8.54
CA GLU A 24 27.69 -0.13 9.68
C GLU A 24 27.62 -1.61 10.09
N PRO A 25 28.76 -2.28 10.30
CA PRO A 25 28.76 -3.67 10.72
C PRO A 25 28.17 -3.79 12.14
N SER A 26 26.92 -4.25 12.23
CA SER A 26 26.24 -4.51 13.50
C SER A 26 26.95 -5.63 14.26
N THR A 27 27.29 -5.38 15.54
CA THR A 27 28.02 -6.28 16.45
C THR A 27 27.24 -7.51 16.90
N ASP A 28 25.98 -7.67 16.49
CA ASP A 28 25.08 -8.71 16.98
C ASP A 28 24.96 -9.89 15.99
N THR A 29 25.68 -10.98 16.29
CA THR A 29 25.83 -12.16 15.41
C THR A 29 24.69 -13.19 15.57
N ARG A 30 23.61 -12.86 16.28
CA ARG A 30 22.60 -13.83 16.74
C ARG A 30 21.20 -13.74 16.10
N GLY A 31 21.09 -13.13 14.92
CA GLY A 31 19.88 -13.22 14.10
C GLY A 31 20.16 -13.97 12.78
N ARG A 32 19.30 -14.92 12.40
CA ARG A 32 19.22 -15.36 11.00
C ARG A 32 18.91 -14.13 10.16
N ARG A 33 19.92 -13.52 9.56
CA ARG A 33 19.78 -12.36 8.68
C ARG A 33 18.91 -12.81 7.50
N GLY A 34 17.66 -12.35 7.46
CA GLY A 34 16.82 -12.52 6.28
C GLY A 34 17.49 -11.87 5.05
N PRO A 35 17.03 -12.17 3.83
CA PRO A 35 17.49 -11.46 2.63
C PRO A 35 17.38 -9.96 2.85
N ASP A 36 18.45 -9.20 2.53
CA ASP A 36 18.46 -7.75 2.68
C ASP A 36 17.34 -7.13 1.83
N PRO A 37 16.34 -6.45 2.43
CA PRO A 37 15.20 -5.90 1.71
C PRO A 37 15.61 -4.82 0.69
N LEU A 38 16.76 -4.18 0.87
CA LEU A 38 17.26 -3.10 0.02
C LEU A 38 18.27 -3.58 -1.04
N ALA A 39 18.58 -4.88 -1.10
CA ALA A 39 19.53 -5.42 -2.07
C ALA A 39 19.11 -5.18 -3.54
N GLY A 40 17.80 -5.21 -3.81
CA GLY A 40 17.26 -4.91 -5.14
C GLY A 40 17.56 -3.47 -5.56
N LEU A 41 17.43 -2.53 -4.63
CA LEU A 41 17.62 -1.11 -4.91
C LEU A 41 19.09 -0.76 -5.19
N ARG A 42 20.05 -1.42 -4.53
CA ARG A 42 21.50 -1.22 -4.78
C ARG A 42 21.95 -1.66 -6.17
N SER A 43 21.28 -2.64 -6.77
CA SER A 43 21.61 -3.18 -8.09
C SER A 43 20.67 -2.68 -9.19
N TRP A 44 19.80 -1.72 -8.86
CA TRP A 44 18.76 -1.24 -9.75
C TRP A 44 19.34 -0.35 -10.86
N ILE A 45 19.07 -0.74 -12.10
CA ILE A 45 19.29 0.09 -13.29
C ILE A 45 17.90 0.38 -13.86
N PRO A 46 17.42 1.64 -13.79
CA PRO A 46 16.08 1.99 -14.25
C PRO A 46 15.94 1.76 -15.74
N ARG A 47 14.76 1.30 -16.16
CA ARG A 47 14.42 1.08 -17.58
C ARG A 47 13.34 2.04 -18.08
N THR A 48 12.58 2.61 -17.15
CA THR A 48 11.48 3.52 -17.40
C THR A 48 11.91 4.98 -17.20
N ARG A 49 11.23 5.90 -17.89
CA ARG A 49 11.41 7.35 -17.72
C ARG A 49 11.25 7.77 -16.25
N LEU A 50 10.23 7.24 -15.58
CA LEU A 50 10.01 7.53 -14.15
C LEU A 50 11.14 6.98 -13.28
N GLY A 51 11.65 5.78 -13.57
CA GLY A 51 12.83 5.24 -12.89
C GLY A 51 14.06 6.15 -13.03
N HIS A 52 14.33 6.68 -14.22
CA HIS A 52 15.43 7.63 -14.42
C HIS A 52 15.22 8.95 -13.66
N MET A 53 14.00 9.49 -13.59
CA MET A 53 13.69 10.70 -12.81
C MET A 53 13.84 10.49 -11.30
N VAL A 54 13.48 9.30 -10.79
CA VAL A 54 13.68 8.96 -9.38
C VAL A 54 15.16 8.75 -9.06
N MET A 55 15.90 8.09 -9.94
CA MET A 55 17.34 7.84 -9.73
C MET A 55 18.18 9.13 -9.85
N SER A 56 17.77 10.07 -10.71
CA SER A 56 18.41 11.39 -10.82
C SER A 56 18.09 12.32 -9.65
N GLY A 57 17.11 11.98 -8.81
CA GLY A 57 16.68 12.81 -7.67
C GLY A 57 15.68 13.91 -8.04
N GLU A 58 15.17 13.96 -9.27
CA GLU A 58 14.12 14.91 -9.66
C GLU A 58 12.80 14.63 -8.92
N ILE A 59 12.52 13.36 -8.63
CA ILE A 59 11.33 12.92 -7.88
C ILE A 59 11.77 12.31 -6.56
N THR A 60 11.40 12.97 -5.47
CA THR A 60 11.76 12.56 -4.11
C THR A 60 10.60 11.93 -3.36
N THR A 61 9.37 12.34 -3.68
CA THR A 61 8.15 11.86 -3.01
C THR A 61 7.28 11.01 -3.93
N TYR A 62 6.54 10.09 -3.32
CA TYR A 62 5.59 9.25 -4.05
C TYR A 62 4.40 10.04 -4.63
N GLU A 63 4.05 11.17 -4.03
CA GLU A 63 2.98 12.05 -4.53
C GLU A 63 3.39 12.72 -5.84
N GLN A 64 4.60 13.27 -5.90
CA GLN A 64 5.18 13.80 -7.14
C GLN A 64 5.18 12.74 -8.25
N ALA A 65 5.53 11.50 -7.92
CA ALA A 65 5.51 10.39 -8.88
C ALA A 65 4.10 10.16 -9.47
N ILE A 66 3.05 10.20 -8.64
CA ILE A 66 1.65 10.08 -9.10
C ILE A 66 1.25 11.27 -9.97
N ASP A 67 1.64 12.48 -9.59
CA ASP A 67 1.27 13.73 -10.28
C ASP A 67 1.88 13.83 -11.68
N THR A 68 3.03 13.17 -11.92
CA THR A 68 3.58 13.05 -13.28
C THR A 68 2.67 12.31 -14.27
N GLY A 69 1.70 11.53 -13.77
CA GLY A 69 0.78 10.74 -14.59
C GLY A 69 1.44 9.56 -15.33
N LEU A 70 2.72 9.29 -15.10
CA LEU A 70 3.41 8.16 -15.71
C LEU A 70 3.08 6.86 -14.96
N PRO A 71 2.91 5.73 -15.68
CA PRO A 71 2.62 4.45 -15.04
C PRO A 71 3.85 3.91 -14.29
N ILE A 72 3.65 3.52 -13.03
CA ILE A 72 4.67 2.84 -12.22
C ILE A 72 4.72 1.37 -12.64
N ARG A 73 5.86 0.94 -13.19
CA ARG A 73 6.04 -0.44 -13.73
C ARG A 73 7.19 -1.20 -13.07
N GLU A 74 8.06 -0.51 -12.34
CA GLU A 74 9.19 -1.07 -11.62
C GLU A 74 8.89 -1.02 -10.13
N VAL A 75 9.25 -2.08 -9.41
CA VAL A 75 8.96 -2.22 -7.98
C VAL A 75 9.94 -1.38 -7.17
N GLU A 76 11.16 -1.26 -7.69
CA GLU A 76 12.28 -0.54 -7.12
C GLU A 76 11.98 0.96 -6.98
N ILE A 77 11.14 1.52 -7.86
CA ILE A 77 10.63 2.90 -7.75
C ILE A 77 9.87 3.07 -6.44
N VAL A 78 8.99 2.13 -6.12
CA VAL A 78 8.18 2.17 -4.90
C VAL A 78 9.08 2.01 -3.68
N ASP A 79 10.05 1.09 -3.75
CA ASP A 79 10.99 0.85 -2.65
C ASP A 79 11.94 2.04 -2.41
N ALA A 80 12.28 2.80 -3.47
CA ALA A 80 13.05 4.03 -3.38
C ALA A 80 12.26 5.18 -2.75
N LEU A 81 10.97 5.31 -3.08
CA LEU A 81 10.13 6.43 -2.63
C LEU A 81 9.47 6.17 -1.26
N LEU A 82 9.21 4.91 -0.93
CA LEU A 82 8.54 4.48 0.30
C LEU A 82 9.31 3.32 0.97
N PRO A 83 10.35 3.61 1.78
CA PRO A 83 11.09 2.57 2.50
C PRO A 83 10.28 1.91 3.63
N ASP A 84 9.27 2.59 4.18
CA ASP A 84 8.50 2.14 5.35
C ASP A 84 7.33 1.18 4.99
N LEU A 85 7.44 0.43 3.90
CA LEU A 85 6.37 -0.47 3.47
C LEU A 85 6.40 -1.79 4.25
N THR A 86 5.24 -2.13 4.81
CA THR A 86 5.00 -3.40 5.47
C THR A 86 4.13 -4.29 4.60
N ASP A 87 4.46 -5.59 4.53
CA ASP A 87 3.68 -6.61 3.83
C ASP A 87 2.97 -7.55 4.80
N ASP A 88 1.71 -7.90 4.48
CA ASP A 88 0.94 -8.94 5.18
C ASP A 88 0.37 -9.94 4.17
N VAL A 89 0.58 -11.22 4.47
CA VAL A 89 0.03 -12.33 3.69
C VAL A 89 -1.31 -12.73 4.30
N LEU A 90 -2.40 -12.29 3.65
CA LEU A 90 -3.75 -12.57 4.11
C LEU A 90 -4.12 -14.05 4.01
N GLY A 91 -3.72 -14.71 2.91
CA GLY A 91 -4.09 -16.11 2.72
C GLY A 91 -3.40 -16.80 1.55
N VAL A 92 -3.15 -18.09 1.74
CA VAL A 92 -2.58 -18.99 0.75
C VAL A 92 -3.59 -20.10 0.49
N ASN A 93 -4.12 -20.15 -0.73
CA ASN A 93 -5.08 -21.16 -1.14
C ASN A 93 -4.44 -22.12 -2.15
N MET A 94 -4.60 -23.41 -1.95
CA MET A 94 -4.22 -24.42 -2.94
C MET A 94 -5.36 -24.58 -3.96
N ILE A 95 -5.06 -24.39 -5.25
CA ILE A 95 -5.98 -24.58 -6.37
C ILE A 95 -5.49 -25.73 -7.25
N GLN A 96 -6.40 -26.52 -7.79
CA GLN A 96 -6.05 -27.70 -8.59
C GLN A 96 -6.82 -27.73 -9.92
N ARG A 97 -6.12 -28.12 -10.99
CA ARG A 97 -6.72 -28.45 -12.28
C ARG A 97 -6.57 -29.96 -12.51
N MET A 98 -7.67 -30.63 -12.87
CA MET A 98 -7.63 -32.03 -13.29
C MET A 98 -7.09 -32.15 -14.71
N THR A 99 -6.21 -33.12 -14.93
CA THR A 99 -5.66 -33.53 -16.23
C THR A 99 -5.72 -35.05 -16.34
N ASP A 100 -5.61 -35.59 -17.55
CA ASP A 100 -5.67 -37.04 -17.78
C ASP A 100 -4.58 -37.79 -17.02
N SER A 101 -3.40 -37.15 -16.83
CA SER A 101 -2.27 -37.68 -16.04
C SER A 101 -2.35 -37.39 -14.53
N GLY A 102 -3.46 -36.83 -14.02
CA GLY A 102 -3.65 -36.54 -12.59
C GLY A 102 -3.96 -35.08 -12.27
N ARG A 103 -3.68 -34.63 -11.04
CA ARG A 103 -4.00 -33.28 -10.55
C ARG A 103 -2.78 -32.35 -10.65
N ARG A 104 -2.92 -31.25 -11.39
CA ARG A 104 -1.92 -30.18 -11.41
C ARG A 104 -2.29 -29.13 -10.36
N VAL A 105 -1.48 -29.04 -9.31
CA VAL A 105 -1.65 -28.10 -8.19
C VAL A 105 -0.93 -26.78 -8.48
N ARG A 106 -1.55 -25.68 -8.04
CA ARG A 106 -0.96 -24.34 -7.97
C ARG A 106 -1.40 -23.66 -6.69
N PHE A 107 -0.67 -22.63 -6.28
CA PHE A 107 -1.01 -21.83 -5.13
C PHE A 107 -1.50 -20.46 -5.59
N ASN A 108 -2.53 -19.97 -4.90
CA ASN A 108 -3.08 -18.64 -5.06
C ASN A 108 -2.85 -17.88 -3.75
N VAL A 109 -2.06 -16.81 -3.82
CA VAL A 109 -1.66 -16.02 -2.66
C VAL A 109 -2.30 -14.64 -2.76
N LEU A 110 -2.91 -14.21 -1.66
CA LEU A 110 -3.44 -12.87 -1.45
C LEU A 110 -2.52 -12.12 -0.49
N CYS A 111 -1.93 -11.02 -0.96
CA CYS A 111 -1.05 -10.16 -0.18
C CYS A 111 -1.55 -8.73 -0.19
N VAL A 112 -1.25 -8.03 0.90
CA VAL A 112 -1.48 -6.60 1.08
C VAL A 112 -0.17 -5.96 1.47
N VAL A 113 0.10 -4.77 0.93
CA VAL A 113 1.27 -3.97 1.25
C VAL A 113 0.79 -2.57 1.61
N GLY A 114 1.36 -1.94 2.63
CA GLY A 114 1.02 -0.57 3.01
C GLY A 114 1.96 0.03 4.03
N ASN A 115 1.92 1.35 4.16
CA ASN A 115 2.78 2.12 5.05
C ASN A 115 2.06 2.57 6.34
N SER A 116 0.84 2.07 6.61
CA SER A 116 -0.03 2.49 7.72
C SER A 116 -0.29 4.00 7.79
N ASP A 117 0.04 4.74 6.73
CA ASP A 117 -0.09 6.19 6.64
C ASP A 117 -0.64 6.60 5.28
N GLY A 118 -1.72 5.94 4.85
CA GLY A 118 -2.49 6.37 3.70
C GLY A 118 -2.09 5.76 2.36
N TYR A 119 -1.19 4.79 2.29
CA TYR A 119 -1.00 3.98 1.08
C TYR A 119 -1.25 2.50 1.34
N VAL A 120 -2.02 1.90 0.44
CA VAL A 120 -2.31 0.47 0.47
C VAL A 120 -2.34 -0.11 -0.94
N GLY A 121 -1.78 -1.29 -1.10
CA GLY A 121 -1.78 -2.07 -2.32
C GLY A 121 -2.25 -3.49 -2.02
N LEU A 122 -3.05 -4.06 -2.92
CA LEU A 122 -3.56 -5.41 -2.78
C LEU A 122 -3.33 -6.18 -4.07
N ALA A 123 -2.80 -7.38 -3.97
CA ALA A 123 -2.59 -8.24 -5.12
C ALA A 123 -2.94 -9.69 -4.85
N VAL A 124 -3.32 -10.36 -5.93
CA VAL A 124 -3.56 -11.80 -5.96
C VAL A 124 -2.69 -12.39 -7.06
N CYS A 125 -1.84 -13.33 -6.69
CA CYS A 125 -0.90 -13.98 -7.60
C CYS A 125 -1.05 -15.51 -7.53
N LYS A 126 -0.82 -16.15 -8.67
CA LYS A 126 -0.85 -17.60 -8.82
C LYS A 126 0.52 -18.14 -9.24
N GLY A 127 0.95 -19.25 -8.67
CA GLY A 127 2.23 -19.87 -9.01
C GLY A 127 2.32 -21.34 -8.65
N LYS A 128 3.46 -21.96 -8.96
CA LYS A 128 3.73 -23.39 -8.68
C LYS A 128 4.22 -23.61 -7.26
N GLU A 129 5.03 -22.70 -6.74
CA GLU A 129 5.66 -22.76 -5.42
C GLU A 129 5.13 -21.64 -4.53
N VAL A 130 5.00 -21.89 -3.22
CA VAL A 130 4.44 -20.91 -2.27
C VAL A 130 5.35 -19.70 -2.12
N SER A 131 6.62 -19.90 -1.73
CA SER A 131 7.56 -18.80 -1.44
C SER A 131 7.79 -17.89 -2.65
N GLY A 132 7.96 -18.48 -3.84
CA GLY A 132 8.09 -17.71 -5.08
C GLY A 132 6.80 -16.98 -5.48
N THR A 133 5.62 -17.47 -5.07
CA THR A 133 4.34 -16.79 -5.33
C THR A 133 4.10 -15.65 -4.35
N ILE A 134 4.55 -15.77 -3.10
CA ILE A 134 4.47 -14.69 -2.10
C ILE A 134 5.29 -13.48 -2.58
N ARG A 135 6.55 -13.66 -2.99
CA ARG A 135 7.38 -12.57 -3.52
C ARG A 135 6.70 -11.87 -4.71
N LYS A 136 6.23 -12.65 -5.68
CA LYS A 136 5.45 -12.13 -6.82
C LYS A 136 4.17 -11.41 -6.43
N ALA A 137 3.54 -11.79 -5.31
CA ALA A 137 2.35 -11.13 -4.81
C ALA A 137 2.70 -9.78 -4.17
N ILE A 138 3.79 -9.71 -3.40
CA ILE A 138 4.31 -8.48 -2.80
C ILE A 138 4.71 -7.48 -3.89
N ASP A 139 5.50 -7.92 -4.88
CA ASP A 139 5.93 -7.09 -6.01
C ASP A 139 4.73 -6.49 -6.75
N LYS A 140 3.72 -7.31 -7.01
CA LYS A 140 2.49 -6.87 -7.68
C LYS A 140 1.62 -5.98 -6.79
N ALA A 141 1.67 -6.15 -5.46
CA ALA A 141 0.94 -5.29 -4.53
C ALA A 141 1.58 -3.90 -4.46
N LYS A 142 2.92 -3.81 -4.44
CA LYS A 142 3.67 -2.56 -4.52
C LYS A 142 3.32 -1.76 -5.78
N LEU A 143 3.25 -2.43 -6.94
CA LEU A 143 2.84 -1.78 -8.19
C LEU A 143 1.37 -1.30 -8.20
N ASN A 144 0.50 -1.89 -7.38
CA ASN A 144 -0.92 -1.53 -7.26
C ASN A 144 -1.21 -0.69 -6.01
N LEU A 145 -0.27 0.16 -5.59
CA LEU A 145 -0.46 1.08 -4.47
C LEU A 145 -1.47 2.17 -4.83
N ILE A 146 -2.38 2.44 -3.90
CA ILE A 146 -3.42 3.45 -4.01
C ILE A 146 -3.32 4.39 -2.80
N PRO A 147 -3.37 5.72 -3.00
CA PRO A 147 -3.49 6.67 -1.91
C PRO A 147 -4.88 6.53 -1.27
N VAL A 148 -5.00 6.61 0.04
CA VAL A 148 -6.27 6.51 0.76
C VAL A 148 -6.60 7.88 1.30
N MET A 149 -7.81 8.39 1.02
CA MET A 149 -8.29 9.58 1.72
C MET A 149 -8.79 9.20 3.11
N ARG A 150 -8.26 9.89 4.11
CA ARG A 150 -8.63 9.79 5.52
C ARG A 150 -9.18 11.13 5.98
N GLY A 151 -10.10 11.10 6.91
CA GLY A 151 -10.66 12.31 7.51
C GLY A 151 -11.60 11.99 8.65
N ASN A 152 -12.28 13.03 9.12
CA ASN A 152 -13.32 12.90 10.13
C ASN A 152 -14.68 13.17 9.50
N GLY A 153 -15.49 12.13 9.36
CA GLY A 153 -16.83 12.19 8.76
C GLY A 153 -17.97 11.85 9.70
N SER A 154 -17.68 11.53 10.96
CA SER A 154 -18.68 11.02 11.89
C SER A 154 -19.50 12.16 12.46
N TRP A 155 -20.82 12.03 12.43
CA TRP A 155 -21.72 12.96 13.12
C TRP A 155 -21.49 12.99 14.65
N GLU A 156 -20.97 11.89 15.20
CA GLU A 156 -20.71 11.75 16.64
C GLU A 156 -19.39 12.36 17.08
N SER A 157 -18.52 12.75 16.15
CA SER A 157 -17.21 13.31 16.49
C SER A 157 -17.24 14.83 16.54
N SER A 158 -16.51 15.41 17.50
CA SER A 158 -16.12 16.82 17.44
C SER A 158 -15.21 17.10 16.25
N GLU A 159 -15.18 18.37 15.82
CA GLU A 159 -14.29 18.86 14.78
C GLU A 159 -12.82 18.59 15.15
N GLY A 160 -12.05 18.03 14.21
CA GLY A 160 -10.65 17.70 14.43
C GLY A 160 -10.07 16.75 13.38
N PRO A 161 -8.75 16.53 13.39
CA PRO A 161 -8.11 15.56 12.51
C PRO A 161 -8.48 14.14 12.94
N GLY A 162 -9.11 13.40 12.02
CA GLY A 162 -9.49 12.00 12.22
C GLY A 162 -8.81 11.09 11.21
N ASN A 163 -8.52 9.85 11.62
CA ASN A 163 -8.03 8.80 10.74
C ASN A 163 -9.16 7.81 10.37
N SER A 164 -10.38 8.33 10.17
CA SER A 164 -11.54 7.56 9.70
C SER A 164 -11.76 7.75 8.20
N VAL A 165 -12.80 7.10 7.67
CA VAL A 165 -13.31 7.31 6.33
C VAL A 165 -14.21 8.56 6.32
N PRO A 166 -14.04 9.53 5.41
CA PRO A 166 -14.76 10.81 5.46
C PRO A 166 -16.27 10.73 5.12
N PHE A 167 -16.71 9.77 4.31
CA PHE A 167 -18.12 9.59 3.97
C PHE A 167 -18.42 8.13 3.69
N LYS A 168 -19.70 7.76 3.69
CA LYS A 168 -20.11 6.39 3.44
C LYS A 168 -19.78 5.95 2.01
N VAL A 169 -19.06 4.84 1.86
CA VAL A 169 -18.65 4.28 0.56
C VAL A 169 -18.99 2.80 0.49
N THR A 170 -19.20 2.26 -0.73
CA THR A 170 -19.64 0.86 -0.88
C THR A 170 -18.87 0.12 -1.96
N GLY A 171 -17.78 -0.55 -1.58
CA GLY A 171 -17.02 -1.39 -2.50
C GLY A 171 -17.67 -2.74 -2.80
N ARG A 172 -17.52 -3.22 -4.04
CA ARG A 172 -18.01 -4.53 -4.49
C ARG A 172 -16.91 -5.38 -5.10
N SER A 173 -16.95 -6.68 -4.83
CA SER A 173 -16.19 -7.70 -5.56
C SER A 173 -17.02 -8.98 -5.66
N GLY A 174 -17.48 -9.33 -6.87
CA GLY A 174 -18.38 -10.47 -7.08
C GLY A 174 -19.73 -10.26 -6.36
N SER A 175 -20.09 -11.20 -5.49
CA SER A 175 -21.28 -11.13 -4.63
C SER A 175 -21.05 -10.38 -3.32
N THR A 176 -19.80 -10.18 -2.90
CA THR A 176 -19.46 -9.50 -1.65
C THR A 176 -19.55 -7.99 -1.83
N ARG A 177 -20.30 -7.33 -0.96
CA ARG A 177 -20.43 -5.87 -0.88
C ARG A 177 -20.03 -5.41 0.52
N ILE A 178 -19.13 -4.44 0.61
CA ILE A 178 -18.67 -3.89 1.88
C ILE A 178 -18.93 -2.39 1.86
N THR A 179 -19.75 -1.94 2.79
CA THR A 179 -20.05 -0.54 3.03
C THR A 179 -19.20 -0.05 4.19
N LEU A 180 -18.30 0.89 3.95
CA LEU A 180 -17.55 1.59 5.00
C LEU A 180 -18.29 2.86 5.37
N MET A 181 -18.42 3.13 6.66
CA MET A 181 -19.10 4.29 7.23
C MET A 181 -18.14 4.99 8.21
N PRO A 182 -18.18 6.33 8.28
CA PRO A 182 -17.37 7.09 9.22
C PRO A 182 -17.68 6.66 10.65
N ALA A 183 -16.65 6.62 11.50
CA ALA A 183 -16.77 6.30 12.93
C ALA A 183 -16.11 7.40 13.78
N PRO A 184 -16.57 7.63 15.01
CA PRO A 184 -15.88 8.53 15.93
C PRO A 184 -14.51 7.96 16.33
N ALA A 185 -13.61 8.85 16.77
CA ALA A 185 -12.27 8.47 17.21
C ALA A 185 -12.32 7.50 18.41
N GLY A 186 -11.48 6.46 18.38
CA GLY A 186 -11.35 5.49 19.47
C GLY A 186 -12.32 4.30 19.40
N LYS A 187 -13.13 4.19 18.34
CA LYS A 187 -14.03 3.05 18.14
C LYS A 187 -13.27 1.79 17.66
N GLY A 188 -12.17 2.00 16.95
CA GLY A 188 -11.41 0.98 16.27
C GLY A 188 -12.06 0.47 14.98
N LEU A 189 -11.43 -0.53 14.38
CA LEU A 189 -11.88 -1.15 13.14
C LEU A 189 -12.98 -2.19 13.43
N VAL A 190 -14.24 -1.83 13.14
CA VAL A 190 -15.40 -2.74 13.25
C VAL A 190 -15.64 -3.42 11.90
N ILE A 191 -14.76 -4.37 11.57
CA ILE A 191 -14.82 -5.15 10.32
C ILE A 191 -14.25 -6.57 10.57
N GLY A 192 -14.55 -7.51 9.67
CA GLY A 192 -13.96 -8.85 9.68
C GLY A 192 -12.44 -8.83 9.40
N ASP A 193 -11.74 -9.88 9.82
CA ASP A 193 -10.27 -9.92 9.94
C ASP A 193 -9.51 -9.53 8.66
N TYR A 194 -9.93 -10.03 7.50
CA TYR A 194 -9.29 -9.70 6.22
C TYR A 194 -9.42 -8.22 5.86
N GLY A 195 -10.56 -7.61 6.18
CA GLY A 195 -10.78 -6.18 5.98
C GLY A 195 -10.05 -5.34 7.02
N ARG A 196 -9.93 -5.84 8.25
CA ARG A 196 -9.17 -5.20 9.34
C ARG A 196 -7.72 -5.00 8.92
N ARG A 197 -7.06 -6.07 8.48
CA ARG A 197 -5.65 -6.02 8.02
C ARG A 197 -5.45 -5.03 6.86
N VAL A 198 -6.37 -5.00 5.89
CA VAL A 198 -6.32 -4.03 4.78
C VAL A 198 -6.45 -2.58 5.30
N LEU A 199 -7.40 -2.32 6.20
CA LEU A 199 -7.62 -0.97 6.74
C LEU A 199 -6.50 -0.51 7.69
N THR A 200 -5.93 -1.43 8.46
CA THR A 200 -4.74 -1.15 9.30
C THR A 200 -3.58 -0.69 8.44
N LEU A 201 -3.25 -1.43 7.37
CA LEU A 201 -2.16 -1.06 6.45
C LEU A 201 -2.46 0.21 5.65
N ALA A 202 -3.74 0.54 5.44
CA ALA A 202 -4.16 1.80 4.86
C ALA A 202 -4.02 3.01 5.81
N GLY A 203 -3.76 2.78 7.10
CA GLY A 203 -3.66 3.85 8.10
C GLY A 203 -5.00 4.39 8.58
N VAL A 204 -6.06 3.58 8.46
CA VAL A 204 -7.39 3.88 8.95
C VAL A 204 -7.56 3.25 10.33
N THR A 205 -7.91 4.06 11.34
CA THR A 205 -8.02 3.60 12.73
C THR A 205 -9.44 3.20 13.09
N ASP A 206 -10.42 3.97 12.63
CA ASP A 206 -11.80 3.88 13.10
C ASP A 206 -12.76 3.79 11.91
N VAL A 207 -13.54 2.70 11.80
CA VAL A 207 -14.55 2.53 10.75
C VAL A 207 -15.68 1.63 11.21
N TRP A 208 -16.91 2.01 10.86
CA TRP A 208 -18.06 1.12 10.86
C TRP A 208 -18.17 0.41 9.52
N ALA A 209 -18.18 -0.93 9.51
CA ALA A 209 -18.39 -1.70 8.29
C ALA A 209 -19.73 -2.45 8.32
N ARG A 210 -20.43 -2.44 7.19
CA ARG A 210 -21.54 -3.36 6.91
C ARG A 210 -21.18 -4.22 5.71
N SER A 211 -21.11 -5.54 5.90
CA SER A 211 -20.90 -6.50 4.82
C SER A 211 -22.21 -7.16 4.40
N ALA A 212 -22.42 -7.33 3.10
CA ALA A 212 -23.53 -8.07 2.53
C ALA A 212 -23.03 -9.06 1.45
N GLY A 213 -23.80 -10.14 1.24
CA GLY A 213 -23.45 -11.21 0.31
C GLY A 213 -22.55 -12.28 0.94
N GLN A 214 -21.82 -13.04 0.11
CA GLN A 214 -20.97 -14.13 0.58
C GLN A 214 -19.64 -13.59 1.10
N THR A 215 -19.51 -13.47 2.42
CA THR A 215 -18.30 -12.95 3.09
C THR A 215 -17.23 -14.01 3.32
N ARG A 216 -17.58 -15.30 3.23
CA ARG A 216 -16.64 -16.43 3.41
C ARG A 216 -15.50 -16.44 2.38
N THR A 217 -15.71 -15.88 1.19
CA THR A 217 -14.67 -15.80 0.16
C THR A 217 -13.68 -14.68 0.48
N THR A 218 -12.55 -15.05 1.06
CA THR A 218 -11.51 -14.14 1.58
C THR A 218 -10.97 -13.17 0.53
N ILE A 219 -10.71 -13.67 -0.68
CA ILE A 219 -10.22 -12.87 -1.82
C ILE A 219 -11.20 -11.76 -2.20
N ASN A 220 -12.49 -12.08 -2.29
CA ASN A 220 -13.51 -11.10 -2.65
C ASN A 220 -13.75 -10.11 -1.51
N PHE A 221 -13.67 -10.56 -0.26
CA PHE A 221 -13.84 -9.68 0.89
C PHE A 221 -12.72 -8.63 0.96
N ALA A 222 -11.46 -9.04 0.83
CA ALA A 222 -10.33 -8.11 0.82
C ALA A 222 -10.37 -7.18 -0.40
N ARG A 223 -10.69 -7.72 -1.59
CA ARG A 223 -10.88 -6.90 -2.81
C ARG A 223 -12.04 -5.93 -2.71
N ALA A 224 -13.17 -6.30 -2.10
CA ALA A 224 -14.29 -5.40 -1.91
C ALA A 224 -13.91 -4.26 -0.95
N THR A 225 -13.13 -4.54 0.09
CA THR A 225 -12.60 -3.53 1.01
C THR A 225 -11.65 -2.57 0.28
N PHE A 226 -10.72 -3.11 -0.51
CA PHE A 226 -9.81 -2.32 -1.33
C PHE A 226 -10.56 -1.45 -2.35
N ASN A 227 -11.54 -2.02 -3.07
CA ASN A 227 -12.38 -1.29 -4.02
C ASN A 227 -13.18 -0.18 -3.35
N ALA A 228 -13.62 -0.36 -2.10
CA ALA A 228 -14.27 0.69 -1.33
C ALA A 228 -13.34 1.91 -1.19
N LEU A 229 -12.07 1.69 -0.85
CA LEU A 229 -11.06 2.77 -0.78
C LEU A 229 -10.79 3.40 -2.15
N VAL A 230 -10.82 2.61 -3.24
CA VAL A 230 -10.70 3.15 -4.61
C VAL A 230 -11.88 4.06 -4.96
N GLU A 231 -13.10 3.65 -4.63
CA GLU A 231 -14.30 4.44 -4.86
C GLU A 231 -14.29 5.74 -4.04
N LEU A 232 -13.79 5.67 -2.82
CA LEU A 232 -13.60 6.83 -1.96
C LEU A 232 -12.76 7.90 -2.67
N ASN A 233 -11.64 7.52 -3.29
CA ASN A 233 -10.80 8.47 -4.05
C ASN A 233 -11.43 9.03 -5.33
N LYS A 234 -12.43 8.34 -5.90
CA LYS A 234 -13.11 8.78 -7.12
C LYS A 234 -14.18 9.83 -6.85
N THR A 235 -14.64 9.94 -5.60
CA THR A 235 -15.65 10.92 -5.25
C THR A 235 -15.11 12.33 -5.44
N LYS A 236 -15.92 13.18 -6.08
CA LYS A 236 -15.60 14.60 -6.22
C LYS A 236 -16.04 15.31 -4.95
N LEU A 237 -15.15 16.11 -4.39
CA LEU A 237 -15.37 16.87 -3.17
C LEU A 237 -15.19 18.35 -3.49
N THR A 238 -16.03 19.20 -2.89
CA THR A 238 -15.80 20.64 -2.84
C THR A 238 -14.73 20.94 -1.79
N ASP A 239 -13.94 21.99 -2.00
CA ASP A 239 -12.87 22.37 -1.07
C ASP A 239 -13.38 22.66 0.35
N ASP A 240 -14.59 23.22 0.48
CA ASP A 240 -15.26 23.45 1.77
C ASP A 240 -15.44 22.14 2.55
N VAL A 241 -15.83 21.07 1.87
CA VAL A 241 -16.03 19.75 2.49
C VAL A 241 -14.69 19.16 2.88
N ARG A 242 -13.65 19.38 2.07
CA ARG A 242 -12.29 18.90 2.34
C ARG A 242 -11.73 19.52 3.61
N GLN A 243 -11.92 20.83 3.79
CA GLN A 243 -11.50 21.55 4.99
C GLN A 243 -12.32 21.14 6.20
N ARG A 244 -13.66 21.14 6.09
CA ARG A 244 -14.55 20.79 7.20
C ARG A 244 -14.30 19.39 7.77
N LEU A 245 -14.00 18.41 6.91
CA LEU A 245 -13.76 17.02 7.30
C LEU A 245 -12.26 16.70 7.51
N ASN A 246 -11.37 17.70 7.43
CA ASN A 246 -9.91 17.57 7.53
C ASN A 246 -9.35 16.42 6.66
N ILE A 247 -9.75 16.39 5.39
CA ILE A 247 -9.42 15.27 4.51
C ILE A 247 -7.97 15.35 4.05
N THR A 248 -7.20 14.33 4.43
CA THR A 248 -5.83 14.09 3.97
C THR A 248 -5.84 12.95 2.95
N LYS A 249 -5.18 13.13 1.81
CA LYS A 249 -5.00 12.09 0.79
C LYS A 249 -3.54 11.65 0.79
N GLY A 250 -3.27 10.37 1.07
CA GLY A 250 -1.91 9.85 1.13
C GLY A 250 -1.24 10.11 2.49
N ARG A 251 0.07 10.37 2.46
CA ARG A 251 0.90 10.60 3.65
C ARG A 251 0.50 11.93 4.29
N LYS A 252 0.61 12.02 5.61
CA LYS A 252 0.60 13.36 6.24
C LYS A 252 1.96 13.99 5.95
N LEU A 253 2.01 14.99 5.09
CA LEU A 253 3.19 15.86 4.96
C LEU A 253 3.28 16.64 6.27
N GLN A 254 4.33 16.38 7.06
CA GLN A 254 4.69 17.19 8.22
C GLN A 254 5.42 18.46 7.78
#